data_AF-A0A9D6L240-F1
#
_entry.id   AF-A0A9D6L240-F1
#
_cell.length_a   1.000
_cell.length_b   1.000
_cell.length_c   1.000
_cell.angle_alpha   90.00
_cell.angle_beta   90.00
_cell.angle_gamma   90.00
#
_symmetry.space_group_name_H-M   'P 1'
#
loop_
_entity.id
_entity.type
_entity.pdbx_description
1 polymer ?
#
loop_
_entity_poly.entity_id
_entity_poly.type
_entity_poly.pdbx_seq_one_letter_code
_entity_poly.pdbx_strand_id
1 'polypeptide(L)'
;MLCVIAQSVLAQQDTTDYSKQRDIIDVVEKILGKPLMKRDTITKKSGRLYFSGAPSIGYSLSSGIAGIIVANGAFYTSEEKGAKLSNIYTDALYTQNHQFIFKIQSNLWTKGNRFNIVNDWRYYLYPQK
;
A
#
# COMPACT_ATOMS: atom_id res chain seq x y z
N MET A 1 -15.03 -10.25 -49.27
CA MET A 1 -13.57 -10.02 -49.29
C MET A 1 -13.09 -10.07 -47.85
N LEU A 2 -12.68 -11.26 -47.39
CA LEU A 2 -12.11 -11.50 -46.06
C LEU A 2 -10.61 -11.16 -46.10
N CYS A 3 -10.11 -10.45 -45.09
CA CYS A 3 -8.67 -10.34 -44.85
C CYS A 3 -8.39 -10.90 -43.45
N VAL A 4 -7.86 -12.12 -43.40
CA VAL A 4 -7.39 -12.76 -42.17
C VAL A 4 -5.93 -12.36 -41.99
N ILE A 5 -5.63 -11.58 -40.96
CA ILE A 5 -4.24 -11.26 -40.58
C ILE A 5 -3.84 -12.27 -39.51
N ALA A 6 -3.05 -13.26 -39.90
CA ALA A 6 -2.35 -14.14 -38.98
C ALA A 6 -1.18 -13.36 -38.34
N GLN A 7 -1.23 -13.13 -37.03
CA GLN A 7 -0.10 -12.60 -36.28
C GLN A 7 0.65 -13.77 -35.65
N SER A 8 1.83 -14.09 -36.19
CA SER A 8 2.79 -14.96 -35.54
C SER A 8 3.42 -14.23 -34.35
N VAL A 9 3.18 -14.73 -33.15
CA VAL A 9 3.84 -14.28 -31.92
C VAL A 9 5.26 -14.83 -31.91
N LEU A 10 6.25 -13.98 -32.21
CA LEU A 10 7.64 -14.25 -31.90
C LEU A 10 7.87 -13.91 -30.43
N ALA A 11 8.11 -14.93 -29.60
CA ALA A 11 8.49 -14.77 -28.21
C ALA A 11 9.91 -14.20 -28.14
N GLN A 12 10.04 -12.89 -27.97
CA GLN A 12 11.32 -12.23 -27.72
C GLN A 12 11.66 -12.40 -26.23
N GLN A 13 12.64 -13.24 -25.92
CA GLN A 13 13.18 -13.36 -24.56
C GLN A 13 13.96 -12.09 -24.22
N ASP A 14 13.38 -11.23 -23.38
CA ASP A 14 14.05 -10.05 -22.82
C ASP A 14 15.09 -10.50 -21.78
N THR A 15 16.37 -10.53 -22.17
CA THR A 15 17.51 -10.77 -21.27
C THR A 15 17.98 -9.45 -20.65
N THR A 16 17.08 -8.72 -19.99
CA THR A 16 17.44 -7.49 -19.28
C THR A 16 18.04 -7.85 -17.92
N ASP A 17 19.27 -7.40 -17.65
CA ASP A 17 19.94 -7.57 -16.36
C ASP A 17 19.38 -6.56 -15.34
N TYR A 18 18.53 -7.06 -14.43
CA TYR A 18 17.86 -6.28 -13.39
C TYR A 18 18.77 -5.96 -12.19
N SER A 19 20.02 -6.47 -12.13
CA SER A 19 20.90 -6.34 -10.97
C SER A 19 21.31 -4.90 -10.63
N LYS A 20 21.14 -3.97 -11.58
CA LYS A 20 21.55 -2.58 -11.46
C LYS A 20 20.39 -1.58 -11.31
N GLN A 21 19.14 -2.05 -11.29
CA GLN A 21 17.99 -1.18 -11.07
C GLN A 21 17.99 -0.71 -9.61
N ARG A 22 17.89 0.61 -9.43
CA ARG A 22 17.73 1.24 -8.12
C ARG A 22 16.27 1.61 -7.95
N ASP A 23 15.64 1.03 -6.95
CA ASP A 23 14.26 1.32 -6.64
C ASP A 23 14.14 2.52 -5.70
N ILE A 24 12.94 3.10 -5.63
CA ILE A 24 12.62 4.15 -4.65
C ILE A 24 13.01 3.71 -3.24
N ILE A 25 12.81 2.42 -2.92
CA ILE A 25 13.17 1.84 -1.62
C ILE A 25 14.68 1.95 -1.37
N ASP A 26 15.54 1.71 -2.37
CA ASP A 26 17.00 1.78 -2.19
C ASP A 26 17.46 3.24 -1.99
N VAL A 27 16.81 4.20 -2.66
CA VAL A 27 17.06 5.64 -2.46
C VAL A 27 16.66 6.06 -1.06
N VAL A 28 15.49 5.61 -0.60
CA VAL A 28 14.98 5.90 0.74
C VAL A 28 15.87 5.25 1.80
N GLU A 29 16.32 4.00 1.61
CA GLU A 29 17.29 3.32 2.49
C GLU A 29 18.61 4.08 2.59
N LYS A 30 19.09 4.64 1.48
CA LYS A 30 20.31 5.46 1.45
C LYS A 30 20.15 6.78 2.22
N ILE A 31 18.95 7.40 2.17
CA ILE A 31 18.65 8.64 2.89
C ILE A 31 18.45 8.37 4.40
N LEU A 32 17.77 7.28 4.76
CA LEU A 32 17.50 6.89 6.15
C LEU A 32 18.67 6.16 6.84
N GLY A 33 19.68 5.73 6.09
CA GLY A 33 20.89 5.09 6.62
C GLY A 33 20.66 3.73 7.28
N LYS A 34 19.47 3.13 7.11
CA LYS A 34 19.09 1.84 7.70
C LYS A 34 18.34 1.01 6.65
N PRO A 35 18.63 -0.29 6.52
CA PRO A 35 17.84 -1.16 5.65
C PRO A 35 16.41 -1.23 6.20
N LEU A 36 15.43 -0.87 5.37
CA LEU A 36 14.03 -0.77 5.77
C LEU A 36 13.37 -2.15 5.85
N MET A 37 13.90 -3.13 5.11
CA MET A 37 13.30 -4.45 5.05
C MET A 37 14.34 -5.55 4.80
N LYS A 38 14.33 -6.59 5.65
CA LYS A 38 15.09 -7.82 5.39
C LYS A 38 14.40 -8.56 4.24
N ARG A 39 15.02 -8.55 3.05
CA ARG A 39 14.51 -9.07 1.76
C ARG A 39 14.33 -10.60 1.70
N ASP A 40 14.48 -11.31 2.82
CA ASP A 40 14.36 -12.76 2.85
C ASP A 40 13.16 -13.24 3.66
N THR A 41 12.44 -14.17 3.02
CA THR A 41 11.64 -15.28 3.57
C THR A 41 10.27 -15.33 2.89
N ILE A 42 10.14 -16.26 1.93
CA ILE A 42 8.91 -16.72 1.26
C ILE A 42 7.91 -17.30 2.28
N THR A 43 8.38 -17.67 3.48
CA THR A 43 7.55 -18.22 4.56
C THR A 43 6.67 -17.14 5.19
N LYS A 44 5.35 -17.37 5.14
CA LYS A 44 4.36 -16.58 5.88
C LYS A 44 4.60 -16.78 7.37
N LYS A 45 5.24 -15.80 8.02
CA LYS A 45 5.45 -15.81 9.47
C LYS A 45 4.33 -15.04 10.15
N SER A 46 3.65 -15.68 11.10
CA SER A 46 2.60 -15.03 11.87
C SER A 46 3.19 -13.89 12.69
N GLY A 47 2.51 -12.75 12.74
CA GLY A 47 2.96 -11.57 13.49
C GLY A 47 4.04 -10.73 12.81
N ARG A 48 4.53 -11.08 11.61
CA ARG A 48 5.38 -10.17 10.83
C ARG A 48 4.53 -9.04 10.25
N LEU A 49 4.86 -7.80 10.62
CA LEU A 49 4.19 -6.60 10.10
C LEU A 49 4.93 -6.09 8.85
N TYR A 50 4.20 -6.01 7.74
CA TYR A 50 4.62 -5.37 6.50
C TYR A 50 4.06 -3.97 6.48
N PHE A 51 4.92 -2.97 6.61
CA PHE A 51 4.51 -1.57 6.63
C PHE A 51 4.91 -0.88 5.33
N SER A 52 4.01 -0.07 4.79
CA SER A 52 4.27 0.83 3.67
C SER A 52 3.62 2.18 3.93
N GLY A 53 4.19 3.24 3.39
CA GLY A 53 3.61 4.57 3.51
C GLY A 53 4.19 5.50 2.44
N ALA A 54 3.40 6.50 2.07
CA ALA A 54 3.77 7.44 1.04
C ALA A 54 3.15 8.82 1.30
N PRO A 55 3.89 9.91 1.07
CA PRO A 55 3.30 11.23 0.93
C PRO A 55 2.62 11.38 -0.45
N SER A 56 1.60 12.21 -0.52
CA SER A 56 0.87 12.56 -1.74
C SER A 56 0.29 13.98 -1.63
N ILE A 57 -0.07 14.57 -2.76
CA ILE A 57 -0.76 15.86 -2.85
C ILE A 57 -1.99 15.67 -3.73
N GLY A 58 -3.13 16.23 -3.32
CA GLY A 58 -4.39 16.16 -4.05
C GLY A 58 -5.05 17.52 -4.22
N TYR A 59 -5.99 17.62 -5.16
CA TYR A 59 -6.80 18.81 -5.40
C TYR A 59 -8.29 18.46 -5.51
N SER A 60 -9.15 19.30 -4.96
CA SER A 60 -10.62 19.20 -5.13
C SER A 60 -11.26 20.58 -5.16
N LEU A 61 -12.41 20.72 -5.84
CA LEU A 61 -13.14 22.00 -5.88
C LEU A 61 -13.66 22.42 -4.49
N SER A 62 -14.04 21.46 -3.64
CA SER A 62 -14.62 21.74 -2.32
C SER A 62 -13.58 22.14 -1.27
N SER A 63 -12.37 21.60 -1.37
CA SER A 63 -11.36 21.68 -0.30
C SER A 63 -10.07 22.37 -0.75
N GLY A 64 -9.89 22.56 -2.06
CA GLY A 64 -8.66 23.08 -2.65
C GLY A 64 -7.54 22.04 -2.67
N ILE A 65 -6.30 22.53 -2.65
CA ILE A 65 -5.09 21.69 -2.55
C ILE A 65 -5.00 21.08 -1.14
N ALA A 66 -4.58 19.82 -1.08
CA ALA A 66 -4.37 19.10 0.16
C ALA A 66 -3.06 18.30 0.14
N GLY A 67 -2.33 18.36 1.25
CA GLY A 67 -1.26 17.42 1.54
C GLY A 67 -1.84 16.16 2.17
N ILE A 68 -1.37 15.00 1.73
CA ILE A 68 -1.90 13.69 2.12
C ILE A 68 -0.73 12.80 2.54
N ILE A 69 -0.86 12.11 3.66
CA ILE A 69 0.06 11.05 4.06
C ILE A 69 -0.76 9.78 4.20
N VAL A 70 -0.36 8.73 3.47
CA VAL A 70 -0.99 7.41 3.55
C VAL A 70 -0.03 6.41 4.17
N ALA A 71 -0.58 5.48 4.95
CA ALA A 71 0.15 4.34 5.46
C ALA A 71 -0.71 3.08 5.44
N ASN A 72 -0.07 1.95 5.23
CA ASN A 72 -0.67 0.62 5.25
C ASN A 72 0.22 -0.34 6.04
N GLY A 73 -0.39 -1.07 6.97
CA GLY A 73 0.22 -2.19 7.66
C GLY A 73 -0.52 -3.46 7.32
N ALA A 74 0.18 -4.47 6.82
CA ALA A 74 -0.37 -5.79 6.52
C ALA A 74 0.34 -6.87 7.33
N PHE A 75 -0.40 -7.85 7.82
CA PHE A 75 0.16 -8.95 8.62
C PHE A 75 -0.70 -10.21 8.53
N TYR A 76 -0.08 -11.36 8.81
CA TYR A 76 -0.77 -12.63 8.94
C TYR A 76 -0.97 -12.98 10.41
N THR A 77 -2.15 -13.49 10.75
CA THR A 77 -2.51 -13.93 12.12
C THR A 77 -2.35 -15.44 12.33
N SER A 78 -2.15 -16.21 11.26
CA SER A 78 -1.82 -17.64 11.32
C SER A 78 -0.82 -18.01 10.21
N GLU A 79 -0.08 -19.10 10.41
CA GLU A 79 0.88 -19.67 9.45
C GLU A 79 0.25 -20.81 8.62
N GLU A 80 -1.04 -21.10 8.83
CA GLU A 80 -1.77 -22.14 8.12
C GLU A 80 -1.84 -21.88 6.61
N LYS A 81 -1.85 -22.98 5.83
CA LYS A 81 -2.10 -22.92 4.38
C LYS A 81 -3.51 -22.34 4.15
N GLY A 82 -3.57 -21.10 3.67
CA GLY A 82 -4.82 -20.37 3.44
C GLY A 82 -5.11 -19.23 4.41
N ALA A 83 -4.18 -18.90 5.33
CA ALA A 83 -4.30 -17.72 6.18
C ALA A 83 -4.51 -16.45 5.33
N LYS A 84 -5.59 -15.71 5.65
CA LYS A 84 -5.93 -14.44 4.99
C LYS A 84 -5.09 -13.32 5.55
N LEU A 85 -4.76 -12.36 4.69
CA LEU A 85 -3.98 -11.20 5.06
C LEU A 85 -4.87 -10.21 5.82
N SER A 86 -4.44 -9.83 7.02
CA SER A 86 -5.05 -8.72 7.76
C SER A 86 -4.36 -7.42 7.38
N ASN A 87 -5.11 -6.32 7.30
CA ASN A 87 -4.56 -5.02 7.00
C ASN A 87 -5.14 -3.90 7.88
N ILE A 88 -4.36 -2.84 8.01
CA ILE A 88 -4.75 -1.57 8.61
C ILE A 88 -4.27 -0.51 7.63
N TYR A 89 -5.17 0.36 7.21
CA TYR A 89 -4.93 1.48 6.31
C TYR A 89 -5.25 2.77 7.04
N THR A 90 -4.39 3.77 6.91
CA THR A 90 -4.62 5.09 7.48
C THR A 90 -4.26 6.17 6.48
N ASP A 91 -5.07 7.22 6.42
CA ASP A 91 -4.75 8.43 5.67
C ASP A 91 -5.02 9.68 6.49
N ALA A 92 -4.05 10.60 6.48
CA ALA A 92 -4.14 11.91 7.08
C ALA A 92 -4.09 12.96 5.96
N LEU A 93 -5.06 13.86 5.95
CA LEU A 93 -5.22 14.87 4.92
C LEU A 93 -5.36 16.24 5.58
N TYR A 94 -4.56 17.20 5.10
CA TYR A 94 -4.63 18.60 5.51
C TYR A 94 -4.75 19.49 4.30
N THR A 95 -5.76 20.36 4.30
CA THR A 95 -6.12 21.22 3.16
C THR A 95 -5.64 22.64 3.35
N GLN A 96 -5.52 23.40 2.25
CA GLN A 96 -5.28 24.85 2.29
C GLN A 96 -6.39 25.61 3.04
N ASN A 97 -7.59 25.03 3.12
CA ASN A 97 -8.74 25.59 3.83
C ASN A 97 -8.78 25.23 5.31
N HIS A 98 -7.66 24.77 5.90
CA HIS A 98 -7.51 24.38 7.31
C HIS A 98 -8.46 23.24 7.74
N GLN A 99 -8.90 22.42 6.78
CA GLN A 99 -9.64 21.20 7.05
C GLN A 99 -8.65 20.07 7.34
N PHE A 100 -8.84 19.37 8.46
CA PHE A 100 -8.07 18.19 8.82
C PHE A 100 -8.96 16.95 8.81
N ILE A 101 -8.53 15.92 8.08
CA ILE A 101 -9.25 14.66 7.97
C ILE A 101 -8.28 13.53 8.31
N PHE A 102 -8.67 12.68 9.25
CA PHE A 102 -7.93 11.48 9.60
C PHE A 102 -8.83 10.26 9.46
N LYS A 103 -8.38 9.25 8.72
CA LYS A 103 -9.11 8.00 8.56
C LYS A 103 -8.25 6.82 8.96
N ILE A 104 -8.88 5.86 9.61
CA ILE A 104 -8.30 4.55 9.90
C ILE A 104 -9.31 3.47 9.52
N GLN A 105 -8.87 2.57 8.67
CA GLN A 105 -9.64 1.43 8.19
C GLN A 105 -8.87 0.15 8.51
N SER A 106 -9.54 -0.89 8.96
CA SER A 106 -8.88 -2.17 9.27
C SER A 106 -9.72 -3.35 8.79
N ASN A 107 -9.07 -4.37 8.24
CA ASN A 107 -9.66 -5.68 7.93
C ASN A 107 -8.82 -6.73 8.65
N LEU A 108 -9.33 -7.24 9.78
CA LEU A 108 -8.59 -8.11 10.68
C LEU A 108 -9.18 -9.52 10.65
N TRP A 109 -8.39 -10.48 10.19
CA TRP A 109 -8.75 -11.89 10.24
C TRP A 109 -8.22 -12.51 11.52
N THR A 110 -9.11 -13.11 12.30
CA THR A 110 -8.73 -13.92 13.46
C THR A 110 -7.99 -15.20 13.04
N LYS A 111 -7.27 -15.83 13.98
CA LYS A 111 -6.55 -17.08 13.72
C LYS A 111 -7.48 -18.14 13.12
N GLY A 112 -7.03 -18.79 12.05
CA GLY A 112 -7.82 -19.78 11.31
C GLY A 112 -8.96 -19.18 10.47
N ASN A 113 -8.90 -17.86 10.19
CA ASN A 113 -9.88 -17.13 9.38
C ASN A 113 -11.33 -17.24 9.88
N ARG A 114 -11.57 -17.52 11.16
CA ARG A 114 -12.91 -17.77 11.70
C ARG A 114 -13.82 -16.56 11.64
N PHE A 115 -13.26 -15.40 11.96
CA PHE A 115 -13.94 -14.11 11.96
C PHE A 115 -13.12 -13.08 11.20
N ASN A 116 -13.83 -12.21 10.51
CA ASN A 116 -13.32 -10.98 9.90
C ASN A 116 -13.91 -9.78 10.64
N ILE A 117 -13.03 -8.95 11.19
CA ILE A 117 -13.41 -7.72 11.87
C ILE A 117 -13.03 -6.57 10.94
N VAL A 118 -14.04 -5.88 10.42
CA VAL A 118 -13.85 -4.73 9.53
C VAL A 118 -14.27 -3.47 10.26
N ASN A 119 -13.39 -2.48 10.31
CA ASN A 119 -13.66 -1.18 10.92
C ASN A 119 -13.31 -0.06 9.95
N ASP A 120 -14.06 1.04 10.02
CA ASP A 120 -13.79 2.29 9.32
C ASP A 120 -14.12 3.44 10.27
N TRP A 121 -13.09 4.16 10.69
CA TRP A 121 -13.20 5.29 11.60
C TRP A 121 -12.66 6.52 10.89
N ARG A 122 -13.43 7.60 10.96
CA ARG A 122 -13.10 8.84 10.27
C ARG A 122 -13.33 10.01 11.20
N TYR A 123 -12.29 10.79 11.39
CA TYR A 123 -12.32 12.03 12.14
C TYR A 123 -12.22 13.19 11.18
N TYR A 124 -13.15 14.13 11.31
CA TYR A 124 -13.28 15.29 10.45
C TYR A 124 -13.29 16.55 11.29
N LEU A 125 -12.27 17.39 11.12
CA LEU A 125 -12.21 18.71 11.72
C LEU A 125 -12.31 19.75 10.61
N TYR A 126 -13.49 20.36 10.52
CA TYR A 126 -13.76 21.45 9.60
C TYR A 126 -13.89 22.74 10.40
N PRO A 127 -13.20 23.82 9.99
CA PRO A 127 -13.43 25.13 10.57
C PRO A 127 -14.86 25.57 10.21
N GLN A 128 -15.71 25.72 11.23
CA GLN A 128 -17.03 26.29 11.08
C GLN A 128 -16.95 27.79 11.41
N LYS A 129 -17.56 28.61 10.55
CA LYS A 129 -17.84 30.01 10.84
C LYS A 129 -19.29 30.15 11.24
#